data_AF-A0A3P1W3R3-F1
#
_entry.id   AF-A0A3P1W3R3-F1
#
_cell.length_a   1.000
_cell.length_b   1.000
_cell.length_c   1.000
_cell.angle_alpha   90.00
_cell.angle_beta   90.00
_cell.angle_gamma   90.00
#
_symmetry.space_group_name_H-M   'P 1'
#
loop_
_entity.id
_entity.type
_entity.pdbx_description
1 polymer ?
#
loop_
_entity_poly.entity_id
_entity_poly.type
_entity_poly.pdbx_seq_one_letter_code
_entity_poly.pdbx_strand_id
1 'polypeptide(L)'
;MIKKSYLIMLLMSVVMISCTTGDPYAGVSGSTGSSKASTGGTSKSSSVGEVDGKFDATDQKIVAFIDQKVYEDSAQIKQVTVESLNKLLKEKNIRMTKREFLARTYQIIRDNNMNSFYLAAGRLLNQLK
;
A
#
# COMPACT_ATOMS: atom_id res chain seq x y z
N MET A 1 32.23 6.52 12.83
CA MET A 1 32.42 6.02 11.44
C MET A 1 31.05 5.84 10.79
N ILE A 2 30.88 6.52 9.65
CA ILE A 2 29.92 6.33 8.54
C ILE A 2 28.40 6.37 8.82
N LYS A 3 27.91 7.61 8.66
CA LYS A 3 26.63 8.08 8.11
C LYS A 3 25.91 7.05 7.21
N LYS A 4 24.76 6.53 7.64
CA LYS A 4 23.81 5.71 6.84
C LYS A 4 22.36 6.16 6.95
N SER A 5 22.10 7.48 6.99
CA SER A 5 20.73 7.98 7.21
C SER A 5 20.31 9.14 6.30
N TYR A 6 20.69 9.11 5.02
CA TYR A 6 20.22 10.09 4.03
C TYR A 6 19.74 9.50 2.69
N LEU A 7 19.87 8.18 2.48
CA LEU A 7 19.47 7.57 1.20
C LEU A 7 17.95 7.65 0.94
N ILE A 8 17.14 7.71 2.00
CA ILE A 8 15.67 7.74 1.89
C ILE A 8 15.11 9.15 1.60
N MET A 9 15.84 10.24 1.89
CA MET A 9 15.39 11.59 1.53
C MET A 9 15.55 11.90 0.03
N LEU A 10 16.49 11.26 -0.67
CA LEU A 10 16.74 11.52 -2.09
C LEU A 10 15.64 10.95 -3.01
N LEU A 11 14.92 9.92 -2.55
CA LEU A 11 13.97 9.19 -3.40
C LEU A 11 12.60 9.88 -3.54
N MET A 12 12.33 10.94 -2.77
CA MET A 12 11.08 11.71 -2.85
C MET A 12 11.17 12.91 -3.80
N SER A 13 12.37 13.25 -4.29
CA SER A 13 12.60 14.45 -5.12
C SER A 13 12.38 14.23 -6.63
N VAL A 14 12.24 12.98 -7.09
CA VAL A 14 12.25 12.64 -8.53
C VAL A 14 10.84 12.56 -9.14
N VAL A 15 9.77 12.76 -8.37
CA VAL A 15 8.37 12.60 -8.86
C VAL A 15 7.73 13.94 -9.26
N MET A 16 8.51 14.97 -9.62
CA MET A 16 7.96 16.29 -9.99
C MET A 16 8.60 16.93 -11.23
N ILE A 17 9.05 16.15 -12.21
CA ILE A 17 9.45 16.70 -13.52
C ILE A 17 8.92 15.81 -14.65
N SER A 18 7.72 16.12 -15.14
CA SER A 18 7.45 16.35 -16.57
C SER A 18 5.94 16.53 -16.81
N CYS A 19 5.53 17.79 -16.90
CA CYS A 19 4.36 18.20 -17.67
C CYS A 19 4.62 17.83 -19.14
N THR A 20 3.89 16.87 -19.69
CA THR A 20 3.71 16.76 -21.16
C THR A 20 2.26 17.12 -21.45
N THR A 21 2.10 18.37 -21.85
CA THR A 21 0.93 18.87 -22.56
C THR A 21 0.87 18.13 -23.90
N GLY A 22 -0.21 17.40 -24.13
CA GLY A 22 -0.46 16.69 -25.37
C GLY A 22 -1.96 16.54 -25.55
N ASP A 23 -2.59 17.59 -26.09
CA ASP A 23 -3.95 17.58 -26.59
C ASP A 23 -3.90 17.12 -28.06
N PRO A 24 -4.39 15.91 -28.43
CA PRO A 24 -4.59 15.56 -29.83
C PRO A 24 -6.01 15.95 -30.18
N TYR A 25 -6.17 17.21 -30.58
CA TYR A 25 -7.38 17.76 -31.16
C TYR A 25 -8.09 16.78 -32.10
N ALA A 26 -9.41 16.85 -32.01
CA ALA A 26 -10.33 16.83 -33.14
C ALA A 26 -10.35 15.56 -34.00
N GLY A 27 -11.41 14.79 -33.80
CA GLY A 27 -11.80 13.74 -34.72
C GLY A 27 -12.15 14.24 -36.12
N VAL A 28 -12.06 13.33 -37.09
CA VAL A 28 -12.91 13.35 -38.28
C VAL A 28 -13.16 11.91 -38.77
N SER A 29 -14.44 11.53 -38.74
CA SER A 29 -15.24 10.74 -39.69
C SER A 29 -14.77 9.37 -40.23
N GLY A 30 -15.66 8.35 -40.12
CA GLY A 30 -15.81 7.34 -41.18
C GLY A 30 -16.03 5.86 -40.80
N SER A 31 -17.25 5.51 -40.41
CA SER A 31 -18.04 4.33 -40.85
C SER A 31 -17.59 2.85 -40.68
N THR A 32 -18.49 2.12 -40.00
CA THR A 32 -19.00 0.75 -40.26
C THR A 32 -18.32 -0.44 -39.56
N GLY A 33 -19.04 -1.06 -38.62
CA GLY A 33 -18.78 -2.43 -38.15
C GLY A 33 -19.43 -2.76 -36.81
N SER A 34 -20.57 -3.45 -36.86
CA SER A 34 -21.45 -3.74 -35.73
C SER A 34 -20.93 -4.73 -34.67
N SER A 35 -21.44 -4.53 -33.45
CA SER A 35 -21.73 -5.54 -32.41
C SER A 35 -20.58 -6.03 -31.52
N LYS A 36 -20.48 -5.49 -30.29
CA LYS A 36 -21.10 -6.08 -29.08
C LYS A 36 -20.68 -5.29 -27.83
N ALA A 37 -21.69 -4.92 -27.05
CA ALA A 37 -21.63 -4.05 -25.89
C ALA A 37 -20.92 -4.66 -24.67
N SER A 38 -20.22 -3.81 -23.92
CA SER A 38 -20.32 -3.61 -22.46
C SER A 38 -19.31 -2.50 -22.10
N THR A 39 -19.75 -1.25 -22.05
CA THR A 39 -20.30 -0.58 -20.87
C THR A 39 -19.34 -0.57 -19.68
N GLY A 40 -18.71 0.59 -19.49
CA GLY A 40 -18.69 1.27 -18.19
C GLY A 40 -17.55 0.90 -17.25
N GLY A 41 -16.85 1.92 -16.74
CA GLY A 41 -15.97 1.70 -15.59
C GLY A 41 -15.01 2.80 -15.20
N THR A 42 -15.27 4.08 -15.51
CA THR A 42 -14.72 5.16 -14.67
C THR A 42 -15.33 5.04 -13.28
N SER A 43 -14.64 4.39 -12.35
CA SER A 43 -14.95 4.46 -10.91
C SER A 43 -13.87 5.33 -10.29
N LYS A 44 -14.08 6.64 -10.20
CA LYS A 44 -14.76 7.31 -9.08
C LYS A 44 -14.42 6.65 -7.73
N SER A 45 -13.45 7.28 -7.08
CA SER A 45 -13.28 7.32 -5.62
C SER A 45 -14.63 7.32 -4.89
N SER A 46 -14.85 6.30 -4.05
CA SER A 46 -15.34 6.39 -2.66
C SER A 46 -16.08 5.10 -2.25
N SER A 47 -15.35 4.03 -1.90
CA SER A 47 -15.87 3.06 -0.92
C SER A 47 -15.25 3.42 0.43
N VAL A 48 -16.03 4.12 1.26
CA VAL A 48 -15.72 4.17 2.68
C VAL A 48 -15.93 2.74 3.20
N GLY A 49 -14.85 2.06 3.57
CA GLY A 49 -14.94 1.04 4.61
C GLY A 49 -14.17 -0.26 4.42
N GLU A 50 -13.48 -0.50 3.30
CA GLU A 50 -12.71 -1.75 3.15
C GLU A 50 -11.37 -1.55 2.45
N VAL A 51 -10.33 -2.06 3.09
CA VAL A 51 -8.96 -2.08 2.58
C VAL A 51 -8.87 -3.19 1.56
N ASP A 52 -8.50 -2.84 0.34
CA ASP A 52 -8.35 -3.82 -0.73
C ASP A 52 -7.20 -4.80 -0.40
N GLY A 53 -7.41 -6.09 -0.72
CA GLY A 53 -6.42 -7.14 -0.52
C GLY A 53 -5.29 -7.15 -1.54
N LYS A 54 -5.18 -6.15 -2.42
CA LYS A 54 -4.18 -6.13 -3.49
C LYS A 54 -2.87 -5.51 -2.96
N PHE A 55 -1.82 -6.32 -2.88
CA PHE A 55 -0.47 -5.88 -2.52
C PHE A 55 0.30 -5.53 -3.79
N ASP A 56 0.84 -4.32 -3.86
CA ASP A 56 1.67 -3.93 -4.99
C ASP A 56 3.05 -4.63 -4.95
N ALA A 57 3.84 -4.48 -6.01
CA ALA A 57 5.15 -5.13 -6.09
C ALA A 57 6.14 -4.68 -5.00
N THR A 58 5.96 -3.48 -4.44
CA THR A 58 6.80 -2.97 -3.35
C THR A 58 6.34 -3.55 -2.02
N ASP A 59 5.04 -3.58 -1.76
CA ASP A 59 4.46 -4.16 -0.55
C ASP A 59 4.80 -5.64 -0.46
N GLN A 60 4.77 -6.36 -1.58
CA GLN A 60 5.20 -7.76 -1.64
C GLN A 60 6.68 -7.95 -1.26
N LYS A 61 7.57 -7.05 -1.69
CA LYS A 61 8.99 -7.07 -1.27
C LYS A 61 9.16 -6.80 0.22
N ILE A 62 8.33 -5.92 0.79
CA ILE A 62 8.36 -5.64 2.23
C ILE A 62 7.88 -6.87 3.00
N VAL A 63 6.80 -7.51 2.57
CA VAL A 63 6.29 -8.75 3.18
C VAL A 63 7.34 -9.86 3.11
N ALA A 64 7.96 -10.08 1.94
CA ALA A 64 9.03 -11.07 1.75
C ALA A 64 10.34 -10.74 2.46
N PHE A 65 10.47 -9.53 3.02
CA PHE A 65 11.58 -9.17 3.88
C PHE A 65 11.24 -9.39 5.35
N ILE A 66 9.99 -9.14 5.73
CA ILE A 66 9.49 -9.36 7.08
C ILE A 66 9.39 -10.86 7.38
N ASP A 67 8.91 -11.69 6.43
CA ASP A 67 8.79 -13.15 6.62
C ASP A 67 10.13 -13.83 6.94
N GLN A 68 11.25 -13.32 6.43
CA GLN A 68 12.60 -13.78 6.76
C GLN A 68 13.03 -13.45 8.20
N LYS A 69 12.29 -12.58 8.88
CA LYS A 69 12.61 -12.04 10.21
C LYS A 69 11.64 -12.49 11.30
N VAL A 70 10.50 -13.05 10.92
CA VAL A 70 9.45 -13.47 11.84
C VAL A 70 9.10 -14.94 11.62
N TYR A 71 8.29 -15.51 12.51
CA TYR A 71 7.82 -16.90 12.37
C TYR A 71 6.66 -17.04 11.38
N GLU A 72 5.94 -15.96 11.11
CA GLU A 72 4.77 -15.95 10.24
C GLU A 72 5.12 -15.95 8.75
N ASP A 73 4.37 -16.72 7.97
CA ASP A 73 4.50 -16.74 6.52
C ASP A 73 4.01 -15.44 5.86
N SER A 74 4.54 -15.17 4.67
CA SER A 74 4.08 -14.11 3.76
C SER A 74 2.55 -13.99 3.64
N ALA A 75 1.82 -15.12 3.62
CA ALA A 75 0.35 -15.12 3.53
C ALA A 75 -0.31 -14.58 4.82
N GLN A 76 0.19 -14.99 5.98
CA GLN A 76 -0.31 -14.54 7.28
C GLN A 76 -0.03 -13.05 7.48
N ILE A 77 1.18 -12.59 7.14
CA ILE A 77 1.54 -11.17 7.22
C ILE A 77 0.58 -10.30 6.38
N LYS A 78 0.25 -10.75 5.15
CA LYS A 78 -0.71 -10.05 4.28
C LYS A 78 -2.11 -10.02 4.89
N GLN A 79 -2.59 -11.16 5.39
CA GLN A 79 -3.90 -11.27 6.01
C GLN A 79 -4.02 -10.34 7.24
N VAL A 80 -3.05 -10.40 8.15
CA VAL A 80 -3.00 -9.55 9.34
C VAL A 80 -2.96 -8.08 8.97
N THR A 81 -2.22 -7.72 7.93
CA THR A 81 -2.14 -6.34 7.45
C THR A 81 -3.51 -5.83 7.01
N VAL A 82 -4.22 -6.59 6.17
CA VAL A 82 -5.56 -6.20 5.69
C VAL A 82 -6.55 -6.14 6.84
N GLU A 83 -6.56 -7.15 7.72
CA GLU A 83 -7.45 -7.20 8.88
C GLU A 83 -7.20 -6.01 9.83
N SER A 84 -5.94 -5.73 10.14
CA SER A 84 -5.54 -4.64 11.05
C SER A 84 -5.89 -3.26 10.47
N LEU A 85 -5.69 -3.06 9.17
CA LEU A 85 -6.07 -1.82 8.51
C LEU A 85 -7.59 -1.63 8.48
N ASN A 86 -8.34 -2.71 8.26
CA ASN A 86 -9.81 -2.67 8.35
C ASN A 86 -10.27 -2.33 9.78
N LYS A 87 -9.62 -2.87 10.82
CA LYS A 87 -9.87 -2.49 12.22
C LYS A 87 -9.57 -1.01 12.47
N LEU A 88 -8.43 -0.50 12.01
CA LEU A 88 -8.07 0.92 12.14
C LEU A 88 -9.10 1.84 11.48
N LEU A 89 -9.58 1.46 10.30
CA LEU A 89 -10.58 2.24 9.57
C LEU A 89 -11.95 2.21 10.26
N LYS A 90 -12.39 1.04 10.73
CA LYS A 90 -13.73 0.85 11.32
C LYS A 90 -13.81 1.32 12.77
N GLU A 91 -12.83 0.99 13.59
CA GLU A 91 -12.86 1.24 15.03
C GLU A 91 -12.30 2.62 15.41
N LYS A 92 -11.25 3.08 14.72
CA LYS A 92 -10.51 4.29 15.09
C LYS A 92 -10.65 5.44 14.09
N ASN A 93 -11.32 5.19 12.95
CA ASN A 93 -11.37 6.11 11.82
C ASN A 93 -10.00 6.55 11.28
N ILE A 94 -8.94 5.79 11.58
CA ILE A 94 -7.57 6.10 11.17
C ILE A 94 -7.36 5.53 9.77
N ARG A 95 -7.04 6.40 8.82
CA ARG A 95 -6.64 6.00 7.46
C ARG A 95 -5.13 5.80 7.41
N MET A 96 -4.71 4.54 7.35
CA MET A 96 -3.32 4.14 7.18
C MET A 96 -3.17 3.31 5.90
N THR A 97 -2.03 3.44 5.22
CA THR A 97 -1.73 2.64 4.02
C THR A 97 -1.09 1.30 4.37
N LYS A 98 -1.21 0.28 3.49
CA LYS A 98 -0.55 -1.03 3.64
C LYS A 98 0.95 -0.90 3.87
N ARG A 99 1.60 -0.09 3.03
CA ARG A 99 3.03 0.18 3.11
C ARG A 99 3.44 0.80 4.44
N GLU A 100 2.67 1.79 4.90
CA GLU A 100 2.93 2.44 6.19
C GLU A 100 2.75 1.48 7.36
N PHE A 101 1.68 0.67 7.35
CA PHE A 101 1.42 -0.31 8.39
C PHE A 101 2.53 -1.36 8.47
N LEU A 102 2.95 -1.91 7.34
CA LEU A 102 4.05 -2.87 7.28
C LEU A 102 5.37 -2.26 7.78
N ALA A 103 5.69 -1.04 7.36
CA ALA A 103 6.91 -0.36 7.76
C ALA A 103 6.94 -0.06 9.27
N ARG A 104 5.84 0.44 9.84
CA ARG A 104 5.72 0.72 11.28
C ARG A 104 5.73 -0.57 12.11
N THR A 105 5.05 -1.62 11.64
CA THR A 105 5.07 -2.92 12.32
C THR A 105 6.49 -3.49 12.34
N TYR A 106 7.22 -3.39 11.22
CA TYR A 106 8.62 -3.81 11.16
C TYR A 106 9.54 -2.99 12.08
N GLN A 107 9.28 -1.70 12.26
CA GLN A 107 10.01 -0.89 13.26
C GLN A 107 9.82 -1.47 14.67
N ILE A 108 8.58 -1.79 15.06
CA ILE A 108 8.29 -2.39 16.37
C ILE A 108 9.00 -3.74 16.53
N ILE A 109 8.98 -4.58 15.50
CA ILE A 109 9.69 -5.87 15.47
C ILE A 109 11.17 -5.67 15.80
N ARG A 110 11.82 -4.74 15.11
CA ARG A 110 13.25 -4.45 15.28
C ARG A 110 13.57 -3.84 16.64
N ASP A 111 12.82 -2.82 17.04
CA ASP A 111 13.09 -2.04 18.25
C ASP A 111 12.85 -2.86 19.53
N ASN A 112 11.97 -3.87 19.45
CA ASN A 112 11.64 -4.75 20.57
C ASN A 112 12.26 -6.14 20.41
N ASN A 113 13.10 -6.36 19.39
CA ASN A 113 13.70 -7.65 19.05
C ASN A 113 12.68 -8.81 19.02
N MET A 114 11.51 -8.55 18.43
CA MET A 114 10.45 -9.55 18.30
C MET A 114 10.62 -10.36 17.03
N ASN A 115 10.14 -11.61 17.09
CA ASN A 115 10.09 -12.50 15.93
C ASN A 115 8.64 -12.85 15.55
N SER A 116 7.65 -12.08 16.00
CA SER A 116 6.24 -12.29 15.66
C SER A 116 5.60 -11.02 15.07
N PHE A 117 5.11 -11.15 13.84
CA PHE A 117 4.37 -10.08 13.16
C PHE A 117 3.01 -9.79 13.82
N TYR A 118 2.28 -10.83 14.26
CA TYR A 118 1.00 -10.65 14.95
C TYR A 118 1.16 -9.80 16.22
N LEU A 119 2.18 -10.10 17.03
CA LEU A 119 2.41 -9.39 18.29
C LEU A 119 2.79 -7.92 18.03
N ALA A 120 3.66 -7.68 17.05
CA ALA A 120 4.07 -6.33 16.68
C ALA A 120 2.90 -5.51 16.08
N ALA A 121 2.07 -6.12 15.24
CA ALA A 121 0.87 -5.51 14.69
C ALA A 121 -0.11 -5.10 15.80
N GLY A 122 -0.36 -5.99 16.77
CA GLY A 122 -1.18 -5.68 17.94
C GLY A 122 -0.64 -4.51 18.76
N ARG A 123 0.68 -4.43 18.96
CA ARG A 123 1.32 -3.27 19.61
C ARG A 123 1.12 -1.98 18.82
N LEU A 124 1.27 -2.02 17.50
CA LEU A 124 1.03 -0.86 16.63
C LEU A 124 -0.42 -0.37 16.78
N LEU A 125 -1.39 -1.28 16.71
CA LEU A 125 -2.80 -0.95 16.88
C LEU A 125 -3.09 -0.29 18.23
N ASN A 126 -2.42 -0.72 19.30
CA ASN A 126 -2.56 -0.14 20.63
C ASN A 126 -1.88 1.23 20.78
N GLN A 127 -0.86 1.54 19.97
CA GLN A 127 -0.20 2.84 19.94
C GLN A 127 -1.00 3.88 19.15
N LEU A 128 -1.69 3.45 18.09
CA LEU A 128 -2.60 4.27 17.32
C LEU A 128 -3.92 4.45 18.09
N LYS A 129 -3.95 5.28 19.13
CA LYS A 129 -5.16 5.61 19.92
C LYS A 129 -5.79 6.92 19.48
#